data_AF-A0A2V7C453-F1
#
_entry.id   AF-A0A2V7C453-F1
#
_cell.length_a   1.000
_cell.length_b   1.000
_cell.length_c   1.000
_cell.angle_alpha   90.00
_cell.angle_beta   90.00
_cell.angle_gamma   90.00
#
_symmetry.space_group_name_H-M   'P 1'
#
loop_
_entity.id
_entity.type
_entity.pdbx_description
1 polymer ?
#
loop_
_entity_poly.entity_id
_entity_poly.type
_entity_poly.pdbx_seq_one_letter_code
_entity_poly.pdbx_strand_id
1 'polypeptide(L)'
;MSKRLDAAALALDSIQGFSDDEREAVVEFLKVGRARVAAAREGPARAMTALADRVFTWPEFDRWQGIFAARGAFPARWDGLQVAPEPRTPAAACAAYRLRKLDLLFEWLDTLARGAAALGHYTRQGMRVRIVRQEDGQRCPACESFNGHEVRYGRDIVPPIHPGCRCVLMAVTAIPHDERTGPHARHRLRAPF
;
A
#
# COMPACT_ATOMS: atom_id res chain seq x y z
N MET A 1 -15.34 9.73 14.24
CA MET A 1 -14.08 9.51 13.50
C MET A 1 -14.38 9.42 12.01
N SER A 2 -13.54 10.04 11.17
CA SER A 2 -13.72 10.06 9.71
C SER A 2 -13.35 8.70 9.13
N LYS A 3 -14.29 8.04 8.41
CA LYS A 3 -14.10 6.75 7.72
C LYS A 3 -12.89 6.68 6.77
N ARG A 4 -12.24 7.82 6.50
CA ARG A 4 -10.99 7.96 5.73
C ARG A 4 -9.78 7.35 6.42
N LEU A 5 -9.76 7.32 7.75
CA LEU A 5 -8.62 6.85 8.53
C LEU A 5 -8.73 5.38 8.94
N ASP A 6 -9.91 4.77 8.80
CA ASP A 6 -10.16 3.42 9.32
C ASP A 6 -9.21 2.38 8.72
N ALA A 7 -8.92 2.42 7.41
CA ALA A 7 -8.02 1.45 6.79
C ALA A 7 -6.54 1.63 7.21
N ALA A 8 -6.07 2.88 7.33
CA ALA A 8 -4.70 3.16 7.76
C ALA A 8 -4.53 2.91 9.27
N ALA A 9 -5.54 3.22 10.09
CA ALA A 9 -5.56 2.93 11.52
C ALA A 9 -5.58 1.41 11.77
N LEU A 10 -6.45 0.66 11.09
CA LEU A 10 -6.48 -0.81 11.18
C LEU A 10 -5.14 -1.44 10.75
N ALA A 11 -4.52 -0.91 9.69
CA ALA A 11 -3.20 -1.35 9.26
C ALA A 11 -2.13 -1.05 10.31
N LEU A 12 -2.19 0.14 10.92
CA LEU A 12 -1.28 0.55 11.99
C LEU A 12 -1.44 -0.32 13.23
N ASP A 13 -2.67 -0.69 13.62
CA ASP A 13 -2.96 -1.56 14.77
C ASP A 13 -2.29 -2.94 14.65
N SER A 14 -2.06 -3.43 13.43
CA SER A 14 -1.35 -4.69 13.18
C SER A 14 0.16 -4.63 13.43
N ILE A 15 0.73 -3.43 13.54
CA ILE A 15 2.17 -3.21 13.74
C ILE A 15 2.48 -3.33 15.23
N GLN A 16 3.52 -4.07 15.59
CA GLN A 16 3.96 -4.25 16.98
C GLN A 16 5.20 -3.41 17.26
N GLY A 17 5.34 -2.90 18.50
CA GLY A 17 6.49 -2.11 18.93
C GLY A 17 6.28 -0.59 18.94
N PHE A 18 5.14 -0.10 18.43
CA PHE A 18 4.69 1.28 18.68
C PHE A 18 3.76 1.36 19.89
N SER A 19 3.97 2.38 20.72
CA SER A 19 3.03 2.75 21.79
C SER A 19 1.75 3.38 21.23
N ASP A 20 0.72 3.52 22.06
CA ASP A 20 -0.54 4.17 21.65
C ASP A 20 -0.31 5.63 21.25
N ASP A 21 0.50 6.37 22.01
CA ASP A 21 0.90 7.75 21.69
C ASP A 21 1.66 7.84 20.36
N GLU A 22 2.55 6.88 20.09
CA GLU A 22 3.29 6.80 18.83
C GLU A 22 2.33 6.52 17.65
N ARG A 23 1.35 5.62 17.84
CA ARG A 23 0.32 5.37 16.82
C ARG A 23 -0.54 6.60 16.56
N GLU A 24 -0.94 7.30 17.61
CA GLU A 24 -1.70 8.55 17.48
C GLU A 24 -0.89 9.60 16.73
N ALA A 25 0.40 9.76 17.04
CA ALA A 25 1.30 10.67 16.32
C ALA A 25 1.40 10.32 14.82
N VAL A 26 1.43 9.03 14.47
CA VAL A 26 1.38 8.57 13.07
C VAL A 26 0.05 8.93 12.41
N VAL A 27 -1.08 8.77 13.10
CA VAL A 27 -2.40 9.15 12.57
C VAL A 27 -2.50 10.66 12.35
N GLU A 28 -2.02 11.47 13.29
CA GLU A 28 -1.97 12.93 13.14
C GLU A 28 -1.05 13.35 11.99
N PHE A 29 0.10 12.69 11.84
CA PHE A 29 0.99 12.89 10.70
C PHE A 29 0.25 12.68 9.36
N LEU A 30 -0.54 11.60 9.24
CA LEU A 30 -1.32 11.31 8.04
C LEU A 30 -2.42 12.35 7.76
N LYS A 31 -3.01 12.95 8.80
CA LYS A 31 -4.01 14.02 8.66
C LYS A 31 -3.41 15.32 8.13
N VAL A 32 -2.25 15.71 8.68
CA VAL A 32 -1.57 16.97 8.36
C VAL A 32 -0.85 16.88 7.01
N GLY A 33 -0.31 15.70 6.69
CA GLY A 33 0.42 15.39 5.47
C GLY A 33 1.93 15.66 5.58
N ARG A 34 2.73 14.77 4.96
CA ARG A 34 4.21 14.74 5.04
C ARG A 34 4.88 16.09 4.75
N ALA A 35 4.42 16.83 3.73
CA ALA A 35 4.99 18.13 3.37
C ALA A 35 4.77 19.22 4.43
N ARG A 36 3.62 19.20 5.12
CA ARG A 36 3.32 20.15 6.20
C ARG A 36 4.01 19.79 7.50
N VAL A 37 4.23 18.51 7.76
CA VAL A 37 5.02 18.05 8.90
C VAL A 37 6.49 18.41 8.74
N ALA A 38 7.06 18.26 7.55
CA ALA A 38 8.44 18.71 7.26
C ALA A 38 8.61 20.23 7.46
N ALA A 39 7.54 21.00 7.25
CA ALA A 39 7.51 22.45 7.48
C ALA A 39 7.13 22.86 8.92
N ALA A 40 6.67 21.93 9.76
CA ALA A 40 6.27 22.19 11.13
C ALA A 40 7.50 22.29 12.06
N ARG A 41 7.44 23.18 13.06
CA ARG A 41 8.53 23.35 14.05
C ARG A 41 8.66 22.12 14.95
N GLU A 42 9.91 21.66 15.09
CA GLU A 42 10.52 20.69 16.03
C GLU A 42 9.73 19.45 16.51
N GLY A 43 8.49 19.58 16.98
CA GLY A 43 7.73 18.49 17.61
C GLY A 43 7.43 17.30 16.67
N PRO A 44 6.68 17.51 15.57
CA PRO A 44 6.36 16.45 14.61
C PRO A 44 7.61 15.81 13.98
N ALA A 45 8.62 16.61 13.64
CA ALA A 45 9.88 16.10 13.08
C ALA A 45 10.67 15.26 14.10
N ARG A 46 10.74 15.69 15.36
CA ARG A 46 11.42 14.94 16.43
C ARG A 46 10.72 13.62 16.75
N ALA A 47 9.39 13.58 16.71
CA ALA A 47 8.61 12.35 16.85
C ALA A 47 8.93 11.35 15.72
N MET A 48 9.07 11.83 14.47
CA MET A 48 9.45 10.98 13.34
C MET A 48 10.88 10.42 13.48
N THR A 49 11.82 11.24 13.96
CA THR A 49 13.19 10.77 14.26
C THR A 49 13.18 9.71 15.36
N ALA A 50 12.40 9.90 16.43
CA ALA A 50 12.28 8.91 17.50
C ALA A 50 11.72 7.57 16.99
N LEU A 51 10.75 7.60 16.06
CA LEU A 51 10.24 6.39 15.42
C LEU A 51 11.28 5.69 14.54
N ALA A 52 12.19 6.43 13.90
CA ALA A 52 13.24 5.85 13.06
C ALA A 52 14.23 4.98 13.87
N ASP A 53 14.42 5.31 15.14
CA ASP A 53 15.25 4.53 16.06
C ASP A 53 14.52 3.33 16.67
N ARG A 54 13.20 3.24 16.50
CA ARG A 54 12.39 2.15 17.04
C ARG A 54 12.58 0.86 16.25
N VAL A 55 12.68 -0.23 17.01
CA VAL A 55 12.52 -1.58 16.46
C VAL A 55 11.03 -1.90 16.52
N PHE A 56 10.43 -2.18 15.36
CA PHE A 56 9.03 -2.55 15.25
C PHE A 56 8.86 -3.72 14.28
N THR A 57 7.83 -4.53 14.53
CA THR A 57 7.45 -5.65 13.66
C THR A 57 6.27 -5.23 12.81
N TRP A 58 6.38 -5.44 11.51
CA TRP A 58 5.36 -5.09 10.53
C TRP A 58 5.07 -6.32 9.68
N PRO A 59 4.13 -7.18 10.09
CA PRO A 59 3.88 -8.47 9.44
C PRO A 59 3.54 -8.35 7.95
N GLU A 60 2.81 -7.30 7.57
CA GLU A 60 2.46 -7.07 6.17
C GLU A 60 3.70 -6.74 5.31
N PHE A 61 4.70 -6.04 5.87
CA PHE A 61 5.98 -5.85 5.18
C PHE A 61 6.71 -7.17 4.99
N ASP A 62 6.83 -7.99 6.04
CA ASP A 62 7.55 -9.27 5.97
C ASP A 62 6.88 -10.21 4.95
N ARG A 63 5.53 -10.23 4.94
CA ARG A 63 4.73 -10.94 3.94
C ARG A 63 5.03 -10.50 2.51
N TRP A 64 5.02 -9.19 2.25
CA TRP A 64 5.29 -8.66 0.91
C TRP A 64 6.73 -8.82 0.47
N GLN A 65 7.68 -8.66 1.40
CA GLN A 65 9.10 -8.93 1.14
C GLN A 65 9.29 -10.37 0.65
N GLY A 66 8.66 -11.34 1.31
CA GLY A 66 8.68 -12.74 0.90
C GLY A 66 8.07 -12.98 -0.48
N ILE A 67 6.93 -12.35 -0.80
CA ILE A 67 6.29 -12.46 -2.11
C ILE A 67 7.20 -11.90 -3.22
N PHE A 68 7.83 -10.74 -3.00
CA PHE A 68 8.73 -10.13 -3.98
C PHE A 68 10.02 -10.93 -4.16
N ALA A 69 10.59 -11.44 -3.07
CA ALA A 69 11.75 -12.32 -3.10
C ALA A 69 11.45 -13.60 -3.90
N ALA A 70 10.32 -14.26 -3.64
CA ALA A 70 9.89 -15.47 -4.36
C ALA A 70 9.66 -15.23 -5.86
N ARG A 71 9.33 -13.99 -6.25
CA ARG A 71 9.13 -13.58 -7.65
C ARG A 71 10.40 -13.02 -8.30
N GLY A 72 11.49 -12.87 -7.55
CA GLY A 72 12.75 -12.31 -8.03
C GLY A 72 12.67 -10.84 -8.45
N ALA A 73 11.62 -10.12 -8.04
CA ALA A 73 11.37 -8.76 -8.49
C ALA A 73 10.75 -7.90 -7.39
N PHE A 74 11.46 -6.83 -7.03
CA PHE A 74 11.01 -5.83 -6.06
C PHE A 74 10.53 -4.55 -6.77
N PRO A 75 9.45 -3.92 -6.32
CA PRO A 75 9.09 -2.58 -6.81
C PRO A 75 10.19 -1.56 -6.50
N ALA A 76 10.37 -0.53 -7.33
CA ALA A 76 11.40 0.50 -7.13
C ALA A 76 11.35 1.17 -5.74
N ARG A 77 10.17 1.28 -5.11
CA ARG A 77 10.01 1.85 -3.76
C ARG A 77 10.62 0.98 -2.65
N TRP A 78 10.90 -0.30 -2.93
CA TRP A 78 11.59 -1.22 -2.03
C TRP A 78 13.12 -1.15 -2.13
N ASP A 79 13.66 -0.19 -2.88
CA ASP A 79 15.10 -0.04 -2.94
C ASP A 79 15.71 0.21 -1.55
N GLY A 80 16.78 -0.53 -1.24
CA GLY A 80 17.40 -0.62 0.07
C GLY A 80 16.66 -1.49 1.11
N LEU A 81 15.57 -2.16 0.74
CA LEU A 81 14.73 -2.98 1.63
C LEU A 81 14.62 -4.45 1.19
N GLN A 82 15.37 -4.85 0.17
CA GLN A 82 15.29 -6.20 -0.41
C GLN A 82 15.82 -7.27 0.55
N VAL A 83 16.81 -6.92 1.38
CA VAL A 83 17.47 -7.84 2.31
C VAL A 83 17.58 -7.17 3.67
N ALA A 84 17.17 -7.87 4.73
CA ALA A 84 17.32 -7.39 6.09
C ALA A 84 18.81 -7.37 6.50
N PRO A 85 19.29 -6.33 7.22
CA PRO A 85 20.65 -6.29 7.74
C PRO A 85 20.98 -7.51 8.61
N GLU A 86 22.12 -8.14 8.36
CA GLU A 86 22.63 -9.21 9.22
C GLU A 86 23.06 -8.67 10.60
N PRO A 87 23.12 -9.52 11.65
CA PRO A 87 23.49 -9.08 13.01
C PRO A 87 24.84 -8.35 13.12
N ARG A 88 25.77 -8.58 12.19
CA ARG A 88 27.11 -7.95 12.16
C ARG A 88 27.16 -6.66 11.34
N THR A 89 26.04 -6.23 10.77
CA THR A 89 25.97 -5.02 9.95
C THR A 89 26.29 -3.78 10.79
N PRO A 90 27.06 -2.81 10.28
CA PRO A 90 27.34 -1.57 10.99
C PRO A 90 26.08 -0.84 11.44
N ALA A 91 26.10 -0.23 12.62
CA ALA A 91 24.93 0.41 13.22
C ALA A 91 24.29 1.48 12.30
N ALA A 92 25.11 2.23 11.56
CA ALA A 92 24.64 3.23 10.59
C ALA A 92 23.82 2.61 9.45
N ALA A 93 24.22 1.45 8.92
CA ALA A 93 23.48 0.76 7.88
C ALA A 93 22.17 0.15 8.42
N CYS A 94 22.18 -0.37 9.65
CA CYS A 94 20.96 -0.80 10.34
C CYS A 94 19.97 0.36 10.58
N ALA A 95 20.48 1.55 10.92
CA ALA A 95 19.66 2.75 11.06
C ALA A 95 19.07 3.20 9.71
N ALA A 96 19.88 3.22 8.64
CA ALA A 96 19.41 3.55 7.30
C ALA A 96 18.31 2.60 6.80
N TYR A 97 18.45 1.29 7.03
CA TYR A 97 17.43 0.30 6.70
C TYR A 97 16.13 0.55 7.47
N ARG A 98 16.21 0.80 8.79
CA ARG A 98 15.03 1.09 9.63
C ARG A 98 14.31 2.36 9.19
N LEU A 99 15.06 3.43 8.91
CA LEU A 99 14.51 4.67 8.39
C LEU A 99 13.81 4.44 7.05
N ARG A 100 14.44 3.69 6.14
CA ARG A 100 13.83 3.38 4.84
C ARG A 100 12.55 2.52 4.98
N LYS A 101 12.53 1.58 5.92
CA LYS A 101 11.35 0.75 6.24
C LYS A 101 10.22 1.61 6.80
N LEU A 102 10.54 2.56 7.68
CA LEU A 102 9.60 3.52 8.23
C LEU A 102 9.05 4.47 7.15
N ASP A 103 9.89 4.93 6.23
CA ASP A 103 9.46 5.76 5.11
C ASP A 103 8.48 5.02 4.19
N LEU A 104 8.74 3.74 3.91
CA LEU A 104 7.83 2.89 3.14
C LEU A 104 6.51 2.68 3.88
N LEU A 105 6.54 2.54 5.21
CA LEU A 105 5.33 2.47 6.04
C LEU A 105 4.48 3.74 5.89
N PHE A 106 5.08 4.92 6.01
CA PHE A 106 4.32 6.17 5.85
C PHE A 106 3.74 6.35 4.45
N GLU A 107 4.49 6.00 3.40
CA GLU A 107 3.99 6.03 2.03
C GLU A 107 2.81 5.08 1.84
N TRP A 108 2.90 3.89 2.43
CA TRP A 108 1.83 2.90 2.38
C TRP A 108 0.57 3.37 3.11
N LEU A 109 0.70 3.87 4.34
CA LEU A 109 -0.42 4.36 5.13
C LEU A 109 -1.11 5.58 4.48
N ASP A 110 -0.33 6.51 3.90
CA ASP A 110 -0.89 7.65 3.14
C ASP A 110 -1.66 7.16 1.91
N THR A 111 -1.13 6.15 1.19
CA THR A 111 -1.82 5.55 0.04
C THR A 111 -3.14 4.89 0.46
N LEU A 112 -3.16 4.16 1.58
CA LEU A 112 -4.38 3.55 2.13
C LEU A 112 -5.42 4.62 2.51
N ALA A 113 -5.00 5.68 3.21
CA ALA A 113 -5.89 6.76 3.63
C ALA A 113 -6.49 7.52 2.43
N ARG A 114 -5.66 7.86 1.44
CA ARG A 114 -6.12 8.51 0.20
C ARG A 114 -7.03 7.61 -0.62
N GLY A 115 -6.67 6.33 -0.74
CA GLY A 115 -7.49 5.32 -1.43
C GLY A 115 -8.87 5.18 -0.80
N ALA A 116 -8.95 5.06 0.53
CA ALA A 116 -10.21 5.02 1.26
C ALA A 116 -11.04 6.29 1.07
N ALA A 117 -10.40 7.47 1.09
CA ALA A 117 -11.07 8.75 0.86
C ALA A 117 -11.64 8.88 -0.57
N ALA A 118 -10.87 8.48 -1.58
CA ALA A 118 -11.27 8.46 -2.98
C ALA A 118 -12.42 7.48 -3.22
N LEU A 119 -12.30 6.24 -2.74
CA LEU A 119 -13.35 5.22 -2.85
C LEU A 119 -14.65 5.69 -2.19
N GLY A 120 -14.58 6.27 -0.99
CA GLY A 120 -15.74 6.82 -0.31
C GLY A 120 -16.37 8.01 -1.05
N HIS A 121 -15.56 8.85 -1.71
CA HIS A 121 -16.05 9.95 -2.56
C HIS A 121 -16.79 9.42 -3.78
N TYR A 122 -16.18 8.51 -4.54
CA TYR A 122 -16.79 7.92 -5.73
C TYR A 122 -18.05 7.12 -5.41
N THR A 123 -18.05 6.36 -4.31
CA THR A 123 -19.22 5.59 -3.87
C THR A 123 -20.41 6.50 -3.55
N ARG A 124 -20.17 7.65 -2.88
CA ARG A 124 -21.24 8.64 -2.63
C ARG A 124 -21.82 9.26 -3.90
N GLN A 125 -21.06 9.25 -4.99
CA GLN A 125 -21.50 9.71 -6.30
C GLN A 125 -22.09 8.60 -7.17
N GLY A 126 -22.24 7.38 -6.64
CA GLY A 126 -22.76 6.24 -7.40
C GLY A 126 -21.82 5.74 -8.49
N MET A 127 -20.54 6.13 -8.46
CA MET A 127 -19.56 5.77 -9.48
C MET A 127 -18.97 4.38 -9.24
N ARG A 128 -18.70 3.66 -10.33
CA ARG A 128 -17.89 2.43 -10.31
C ARG A 128 -16.41 2.80 -10.22
N VAL A 129 -15.67 2.07 -9.40
CA VAL A 129 -14.24 2.33 -9.14
C VAL A 129 -13.42 1.12 -9.52
N ARG A 130 -12.30 1.33 -10.21
CA ARG A 130 -11.35 0.28 -10.57
C ARG A 130 -9.96 0.56 -10.05
N ILE A 131 -9.16 -0.48 -9.88
CA ILE A 131 -7.71 -0.32 -9.70
C ILE A 131 -7.09 -0.05 -11.04
N VAL A 132 -6.29 1.01 -11.12
CA VAL A 132 -5.55 1.37 -12.31
C VAL A 132 -4.10 1.66 -11.95
N ARG A 133 -3.19 1.30 -12.84
CA ARG A 133 -1.76 1.63 -12.73
C ARG A 133 -1.55 3.11 -13.08
N GLN A 134 -0.74 3.83 -12.31
CA GLN A 134 -0.56 5.26 -12.55
C GLN A 134 0.31 5.63 -13.76
N GLU A 135 1.14 4.74 -14.33
CA GLU A 135 2.04 5.04 -15.46
C GLU A 135 2.46 3.77 -16.23
N ASP A 136 3.10 3.93 -17.40
CA ASP A 136 3.79 2.88 -18.19
C ASP A 136 5.05 2.29 -17.49
N GLY A 137 5.28 2.64 -16.22
CA GLY A 137 6.36 2.08 -15.42
C GLY A 137 6.22 0.57 -15.18
N GLN A 138 7.32 -0.05 -14.73
CA GLN A 138 7.43 -1.50 -14.52
C GLN A 138 6.17 -2.12 -13.92
N ARG A 139 5.67 -3.15 -14.60
CA ARG A 139 4.53 -3.95 -14.15
C ARG A 139 4.82 -4.45 -12.75
N CYS A 140 4.00 -4.05 -11.78
CA CYS A 140 4.08 -4.65 -10.46
C CYS A 140 3.53 -6.08 -10.59
N PRO A 141 4.34 -7.14 -10.38
CA PRO A 141 3.87 -8.50 -10.57
C PRO A 141 2.73 -8.82 -9.61
N ALA A 142 2.68 -8.19 -8.43
CA ALA A 142 1.63 -8.39 -7.44
C ALA A 142 0.27 -7.81 -7.84
N CYS A 143 0.28 -6.66 -8.50
CA CYS A 143 -0.95 -5.94 -8.86
C CYS A 143 -1.37 -6.14 -10.32
N GLU A 144 -0.56 -6.80 -11.14
CA GLU A 144 -0.84 -7.00 -12.57
C GLU A 144 -2.19 -7.69 -12.78
N SER A 145 -2.47 -8.75 -12.03
CA SER A 145 -3.75 -9.48 -12.10
C SER A 145 -4.96 -8.68 -11.62
N PHE A 146 -4.75 -7.53 -10.97
CA PHE A 146 -5.82 -6.69 -10.43
C PHE A 146 -6.07 -5.42 -11.25
N ASN A 147 -5.26 -5.15 -12.27
CA ASN A 147 -5.47 -3.98 -13.12
C ASN A 147 -6.82 -4.06 -13.83
N GLY A 148 -7.66 -3.02 -13.66
CA GLY A 148 -9.01 -2.96 -14.21
C GLY A 148 -10.08 -3.68 -13.37
N HIS A 149 -9.72 -4.35 -12.27
CA HIS A 149 -10.70 -4.94 -11.36
C HIS A 149 -11.54 -3.87 -10.67
N GLU A 150 -12.84 -4.10 -10.57
CA GLU A 150 -13.74 -3.22 -9.84
C GLU A 150 -13.60 -3.44 -8.33
N VAL A 151 -13.66 -2.35 -7.57
CA VAL A 151 -13.59 -2.36 -6.10
C VAL A 151 -14.91 -1.88 -5.53
N ARG A 152 -15.56 -2.71 -4.71
CA ARG A 152 -16.78 -2.32 -4.00
C ARG A 152 -16.48 -1.95 -2.55
N TYR A 153 -17.04 -0.82 -2.12
CA TYR A 153 -16.94 -0.37 -0.74
C TYR A 153 -17.59 -1.37 0.22
N GLY A 154 -16.83 -1.85 1.22
CA GLY A 154 -17.33 -2.66 2.33
C GLY A 154 -17.59 -4.15 2.05
N ARG A 155 -17.29 -4.66 0.85
CA ARG A 155 -17.44 -6.10 0.53
C ARG A 155 -16.18 -6.75 0.00
N ASP A 156 -15.38 -6.01 -0.74
CA ASP A 156 -14.12 -6.52 -1.26
C ASP A 156 -13.00 -6.05 -0.34
N ILE A 157 -12.15 -6.99 0.09
CA ILE A 157 -10.81 -6.64 0.57
C ILE A 157 -10.22 -5.83 -0.58
N VAL A 158 -10.07 -4.52 -0.39
CA VAL A 158 -9.45 -3.63 -1.37
C VAL A 158 -8.18 -4.37 -1.82
N PRO A 159 -8.06 -4.71 -3.11
CA PRO A 159 -6.95 -5.54 -3.57
C PRO A 159 -5.68 -4.92 -3.07
N PRO A 160 -4.77 -5.72 -2.50
CA PRO A 160 -3.86 -5.23 -1.51
C PRO A 160 -3.00 -4.16 -2.17
N ILE A 161 -3.31 -2.90 -1.86
CA ILE A 161 -2.39 -1.80 -2.04
C ILE A 161 -1.27 -2.19 -1.10
N HIS A 162 -0.26 -2.85 -1.64
CA HIS A 162 0.86 -3.33 -0.87
C HIS A 162 1.83 -2.18 -0.59
N PRO A 163 2.76 -2.33 0.35
CA PRO A 163 3.80 -1.33 0.55
C PRO A 163 4.57 -1.08 -0.75
N GLY A 164 4.77 0.18 -1.13
CA GLY A 164 5.44 0.55 -2.37
C GLY A 164 4.63 0.36 -3.66
N CYS A 165 3.33 0.09 -3.56
CA CYS A 165 2.42 0.02 -4.72
C CYS A 165 2.22 1.39 -5.38
N ARG A 166 2.16 1.42 -6.72
CA ARG A 166 1.79 2.61 -7.52
C ARG A 166 0.39 2.52 -8.15
N CYS A 167 -0.39 1.51 -7.79
CA CYS A 167 -1.76 1.39 -8.25
C CYS A 167 -2.66 2.33 -7.45
N VAL A 168 -3.62 2.93 -8.15
CA VAL A 168 -4.61 3.86 -7.57
C VAL A 168 -6.02 3.41 -7.88
N LEU A 169 -6.96 3.93 -7.10
CA LEU A 169 -8.38 3.76 -7.35
C LEU A 169 -8.87 4.91 -8.24
N MET A 170 -9.43 4.57 -9.41
CA MET A 170 -10.01 5.56 -10.33
C MET A 170 -11.48 5.28 -10.58
N ALA A 171 -12.28 6.35 -10.63
CA ALA A 171 -13.64 6.28 -11.11
C ALA A 171 -13.67 5.99 -12.62
N VAL A 172 -14.62 5.15 -13.03
CA VAL A 172 -14.87 4.84 -14.44
C VAL A 172 -16.03 5.70 -14.91
N THR A 173 -15.75 6.70 -15.73
CA THR A 173 -16.75 7.63 -16.28
C THR A 173 -17.32 7.18 -17.63
N ALA A 174 -16.60 6.32 -18.36
CA ALA A 174 -17.05 5.74 -19.61
C ALA A 174 -16.74 4.24 -19.62
N ILE A 175 -17.71 3.44 -20.08
CA ILE A 175 -17.45 2.06 -20.50
C ILE A 175 -16.65 2.17 -21.81
N PRO A 176 -15.40 1.72 -21.90
CA PRO A 176 -14.87 1.37 -23.21
C PRO A 176 -15.70 0.17 -23.67
N HIS A 177 -16.54 0.38 -24.68
CA HIS A 177 -17.05 -0.71 -25.49
C HIS A 177 -15.84 -1.33 -26.20
N ASP A 178 -15.61 -2.62 -25.95
CA ASP A 178 -14.63 -3.54 -26.56
C ASP A 178 -13.14 -3.27 -26.31
N GLU A 179 -12.29 -4.25 -26.01
CA GLU A 179 -12.11 -5.53 -26.72
C GLU A 179 -12.54 -6.79 -25.93
N ARG A 180 -13.68 -7.38 -26.32
CA ARG A 180 -13.78 -8.84 -26.40
C ARG A 180 -12.96 -9.32 -27.59
N THR A 181 -11.70 -9.67 -27.37
CA THR A 181 -11.00 -10.69 -28.18
C THR A 181 -11.29 -12.05 -27.55
N GLY A 182 -12.44 -12.65 -27.83
CA GLY A 182 -12.56 -13.69 -28.86
C GLY A 182 -13.43 -14.85 -28.31
N PRO A 183 -14.03 -15.67 -29.18
CA PRO A 183 -15.27 -16.39 -28.91
C PRO A 183 -15.09 -17.67 -28.08
N HIS A 184 -16.14 -18.00 -27.33
CA HIS A 184 -16.50 -19.29 -26.76
C HIS A 184 -15.56 -20.49 -27.03
N ALA A 185 -14.97 -21.02 -25.96
CA ALA A 185 -14.78 -22.46 -25.83
C ALA A 185 -15.38 -22.93 -24.50
N ARG A 186 -16.67 -23.25 -24.53
CA ARG A 186 -17.25 -24.18 -23.57
C ARG A 186 -16.52 -25.52 -23.76
N HIS A 187 -15.61 -25.87 -22.85
CA HIS A 187 -15.14 -27.25 -22.76
C HIS A 187 -16.30 -28.11 -22.23
N ARG A 188 -17.17 -28.57 -23.15
CA ARG A 188 -17.93 -29.79 -22.95
C ARG A 188 -16.95 -30.95 -23.06
N LEU A 189 -16.59 -31.55 -21.94
CA LEU A 189 -16.08 -32.91 -21.93
C LEU A 189 -17.23 -33.82 -22.35
N ARG A 190 -17.17 -34.32 -23.59
CA ARG A 190 -17.94 -35.49 -24.03
C ARG A 190 -16.95 -36.51 -24.55
N ALA A 191 -17.00 -37.69 -23.96
CA ALA A 191 -16.17 -38.85 -24.27
C ALA A 191 -16.43 -39.42 -25.67
N PRO A 192 -15.44 -40.15 -26.22
CA PRO A 192 -15.66 -41.30 -27.10
C PRO A 192 -14.78 -42.50 -26.66
N PHE A 193 -15.10 -43.79 -26.76
CA PHE A 193 -16.23 -44.61 -27.23
C PHE A 193 -16.33 -45.83 -26.28
#